data_AF-A0A0D2AJW5-F1
#
_entry.id   AF-A0A0D2AJW5-F1
#
_cell.length_a   1.000
_cell.length_b   1.000
_cell.length_c   1.000
_cell.angle_alpha   90.00
_cell.angle_beta   90.00
_cell.angle_gamma   90.00
#
_symmetry.space_group_name_H-M   'P 1'
#
loop_
_entity.id
_entity.type
_entity.pdbx_description
1 polymer ?
#
loop_
_entity_poly.entity_id
_entity_poly.type
_entity_poly.pdbx_seq_one_letter_code
_entity_poly.pdbx_strand_id
1 'polypeptide(L)'
;MGEAVQIKAQRTDVIPKDTIDHFKTVPIAHSTLQDPEFKCLYASRTVTDGGKGHTLMGKTWATETTIPHLLSLYRRDPSSTLDSPNVEIRRFYTLGIDLSAHPNLLHGGVISTILDSTLGSAVGIAMKTEKMKSMYTVQLNVKYEKPVQIPGTICSKAWVRNIDVSGKNYKVWAEGRIESLGKDGEVVIHAKAEGIWVGKKVEGRL
;
A
#
# COMPACT_ATOMS: atom_id res chain seq x y z
N MET A 1 27.85 23.57 29.79
CA MET A 1 27.44 22.26 30.34
C MET A 1 26.09 21.91 29.75
N GLY A 2 26.09 21.07 28.71
CA GLY A 2 24.88 20.59 28.07
C GLY A 2 24.45 19.28 28.73
N GLU A 3 23.18 19.21 29.12
CA GLU A 3 22.53 17.93 29.40
C GLU A 3 21.88 17.43 28.11
N ALA A 4 22.43 16.34 27.58
CA ALA A 4 21.82 15.56 26.54
C ALA A 4 20.56 14.89 27.11
N VAL A 5 19.40 15.29 26.60
CA VAL A 5 18.17 14.52 26.80
C VAL A 5 18.30 13.25 25.96
N GLN A 6 18.63 12.13 26.62
CA GLN A 6 18.53 10.81 26.00
C GLN A 6 17.07 10.46 25.76
N ILE A 7 16.58 10.72 24.55
CA ILE A 7 15.32 10.18 24.08
C ILE A 7 15.59 8.72 23.66
N LYS A 8 14.98 7.78 24.39
CA LYS A 8 14.99 6.36 24.05
C LYS A 8 14.52 6.18 22.60
N ALA A 9 15.36 5.56 21.77
CA ALA A 9 15.04 5.25 20.39
C ALA A 9 13.84 4.30 20.31
N GLN A 10 12.74 4.77 19.71
CA GLN A 10 11.69 3.93 19.14
C GLN A 10 11.20 4.55 17.83
N ARG A 11 11.38 3.79 16.74
CA ARG A 11 10.85 3.96 15.37
C ARG A 11 11.38 5.12 14.53
N THR A 12 12.26 4.78 13.59
CA THR A 12 12.61 5.58 12.40
C THR A 12 11.43 5.57 11.41
N ASP A 13 10.31 6.21 11.76
CA ASP A 13 9.09 6.27 10.94
C ASP A 13 8.94 7.65 10.28
N VAL A 14 9.92 8.06 9.47
CA VAL A 14 9.85 9.30 8.68
C VAL A 14 9.95 8.92 7.21
N ILE A 15 9.01 9.40 6.39
CA ILE A 15 9.13 9.22 4.93
C ILE A 15 10.37 10.01 4.49
N PRO A 16 11.31 9.37 3.76
CA PRO A 16 12.50 10.05 3.27
C PRO A 16 12.15 11.33 2.49
N LYS A 17 12.85 12.43 2.77
CA LYS A 17 12.56 13.74 2.18
C LYS A 17 12.66 13.71 0.65
N ASP A 18 13.69 13.03 0.14
CA ASP A 18 13.91 12.75 -1.29
C ASP A 18 12.71 12.04 -1.94
N THR A 19 12.05 11.12 -1.24
CA THR A 19 10.85 10.45 -1.74
C THR A 19 9.68 11.42 -1.88
N ILE A 20 9.48 12.31 -0.90
CA ILE A 20 8.43 13.34 -0.98
C ILE A 20 8.74 14.31 -2.14
N ASP A 21 9.98 14.80 -2.21
CA ASP A 21 10.40 15.76 -3.23
C ASP A 21 10.30 15.16 -4.65
N HIS A 22 10.63 13.87 -4.82
CA HIS A 22 10.39 13.13 -6.05
C HIS A 22 8.91 13.07 -6.45
N PHE A 23 8.01 12.67 -5.55
CA PHE A 23 6.58 12.57 -5.92
C PHE A 23 5.89 13.93 -6.10
N LYS A 24 6.45 15.03 -5.59
CA LYS A 24 6.00 16.38 -5.96
C LYS A 24 6.24 16.70 -7.45
N THR A 25 7.20 16.05 -8.10
CA THR A 25 7.45 16.24 -9.55
C THR A 25 6.69 15.23 -10.42
N VAL A 26 5.97 14.26 -9.82
CA VAL A 26 5.23 13.22 -10.53
C VAL A 26 3.75 13.63 -10.68
N PRO A 27 3.25 13.88 -11.90
CA PRO A 27 1.89 14.43 -12.09
C PRO A 27 0.76 13.56 -11.53
N ILE A 28 0.88 12.22 -11.62
CA ILE A 28 -0.16 11.32 -11.08
C ILE A 28 -0.33 11.42 -9.56
N ALA A 29 0.68 11.93 -8.84
CA ALA A 29 0.64 12.08 -7.39
C ALA A 29 0.04 13.41 -6.93
N HIS A 30 0.02 14.44 -7.78
CA HIS A 30 -0.34 15.82 -7.41
C HIS A 30 -1.68 15.94 -6.71
N SER A 31 -2.73 15.38 -7.31
CA SER A 31 -4.08 15.45 -6.74
C SER A 31 -4.18 14.80 -5.35
N THR A 32 -3.36 13.79 -5.08
CA THR A 32 -3.36 13.11 -3.77
C THR A 32 -2.50 13.86 -2.76
N LEU A 33 -1.39 14.47 -3.18
CA LEU A 33 -0.52 15.25 -2.31
C LEU A 33 -1.14 16.58 -1.87
N GLN A 34 -2.04 17.14 -2.68
CA GLN A 34 -2.75 18.38 -2.40
C GLN A 34 -4.04 18.18 -1.59
N ASP A 35 -4.52 16.95 -1.48
CA ASP A 35 -5.75 16.63 -0.76
C ASP A 35 -5.46 16.46 0.74
N PRO A 36 -5.98 17.36 1.61
CA PRO A 36 -5.69 17.35 3.04
C PRO A 36 -6.32 16.15 3.77
N GLU A 37 -7.25 15.41 3.14
CA GLU A 37 -7.79 14.19 3.74
C GLU A 37 -6.79 13.04 3.74
N PHE A 38 -5.83 13.05 2.80
CA PHE A 38 -4.82 12.01 2.69
C PHE A 38 -3.70 12.20 3.71
N LYS A 39 -3.49 11.16 4.52
CA LYS A 39 -2.44 11.06 5.53
C LYS A 39 -1.34 10.11 5.05
N CYS A 40 -0.10 10.42 5.43
CA CYS A 40 1.05 9.58 5.13
C CYS A 40 1.01 8.24 5.90
N LEU A 41 1.33 7.15 5.21
CA LEU A 41 1.54 5.83 5.80
C LEU A 41 3.04 5.50 5.84
N TYR A 42 3.64 5.75 7.01
CA TYR A 42 5.10 5.71 7.24
C TYR A 42 5.73 4.31 7.16
N ALA A 43 4.94 3.23 7.27
CA ALA A 43 5.45 1.86 7.40
C ALA A 43 5.71 1.12 6.07
N SER A 44 5.79 1.83 4.94
CA SER A 44 5.81 1.19 3.61
C SER A 44 7.09 0.39 3.30
N ARG A 45 8.20 0.68 4.00
CA ARG A 45 9.50 0.00 3.84
C ARG A 45 10.12 -0.48 5.15
N THR A 46 9.38 -0.41 6.26
CA THR A 46 9.92 -0.78 7.57
C THR A 46 10.08 -2.30 7.64
N VAL A 47 11.32 -2.77 7.72
CA VAL A 47 11.64 -4.18 7.99
C VAL A 47 11.27 -4.50 9.44
N THR A 48 10.54 -5.58 9.67
CA THR A 48 10.02 -5.97 10.99
C THR A 48 10.59 -7.31 11.47
N ASP A 49 10.17 -7.73 12.67
CA ASP A 49 10.42 -9.07 13.20
C ASP A 49 11.92 -9.44 13.25
N GLY A 50 12.75 -8.47 13.64
CA GLY A 50 14.20 -8.64 13.72
C GLY A 50 14.86 -8.93 12.37
N GLY A 51 14.32 -8.37 11.27
CA GLY A 51 14.88 -8.58 9.93
C GLY A 51 14.20 -9.69 9.12
N LYS A 52 13.11 -10.28 9.64
CA LYS A 52 12.43 -11.42 9.00
C LYS A 52 11.11 -11.04 8.34
N GLY A 53 10.53 -9.91 8.70
CA GLY A 53 9.26 -9.42 8.17
C GLY A 53 9.43 -8.24 7.23
N HIS A 54 8.53 -8.12 6.25
CA HIS A 54 8.48 -7.03 5.27
C HIS A 54 9.77 -6.80 4.44
N THR A 55 10.68 -7.78 4.41
CA THR A 55 11.97 -7.69 3.70
C THR A 55 11.80 -7.56 2.18
N LEU A 56 10.71 -8.07 1.59
CA LEU A 56 10.46 -7.92 0.15
C LEU A 56 10.41 -6.44 -0.27
N MET A 57 9.58 -5.63 0.39
CA MET A 57 9.45 -4.19 0.09
C MET A 57 10.54 -3.33 0.75
N GLY A 58 10.95 -3.71 1.97
CA GLY A 58 11.90 -2.93 2.76
C GLY A 58 13.37 -3.19 2.44
N LYS A 59 13.68 -4.26 1.69
CA LYS A 59 15.05 -4.64 1.34
C LYS A 59 15.17 -5.08 -0.13
N THR A 60 14.51 -6.17 -0.52
CA THR A 60 14.68 -6.79 -1.84
C THR A 60 14.31 -5.85 -2.99
N TRP A 61 13.20 -5.12 -2.85
CA TRP A 61 12.74 -4.13 -3.83
C TRP A 61 13.03 -2.68 -3.38
N ALA A 62 13.95 -2.50 -2.43
CA ALA A 62 14.39 -1.17 -1.97
C ALA A 62 15.75 -0.82 -2.56
N THR A 63 15.85 -0.87 -3.90
CA THR A 63 17.08 -0.57 -4.62
C THR A 63 16.84 0.48 -5.70
N GLU A 64 17.91 1.13 -6.17
CA GLU A 64 17.85 2.13 -7.23
C GLU A 64 17.29 1.57 -8.54
N THR A 65 17.51 0.28 -8.81
CA THR A 65 17.11 -0.37 -10.07
C THR A 65 15.78 -1.13 -10.00
N THR A 66 15.19 -1.28 -8.81
CA THR A 66 13.88 -1.95 -8.60
C THR A 66 12.78 -0.93 -8.28
N ILE A 67 12.65 -0.51 -7.02
CA ILE A 67 11.72 0.55 -6.61
C ILE A 67 12.57 1.58 -5.87
N PRO A 68 13.10 2.62 -6.53
CA PRO A 68 13.82 3.70 -5.84
C PRO A 68 12.90 4.50 -4.91
N HIS A 69 11.68 4.84 -5.35
CA HIS A 69 10.75 5.67 -4.58
C HIS A 69 9.40 4.97 -4.37
N LEU A 70 8.92 4.99 -3.12
CA LEU A 70 7.63 4.47 -2.71
C LEU A 70 6.98 5.41 -1.70
N LEU A 71 5.80 5.92 -2.03
CA LEU A 71 5.00 6.76 -1.15
C LEU A 71 3.61 6.16 -0.98
N SER A 72 3.16 5.99 0.27
CA SER A 72 1.82 5.51 0.57
C SER A 72 1.05 6.57 1.35
N LEU A 73 -0.15 6.88 0.86
CA LEU A 73 -1.08 7.86 1.40
C LEU A 73 -2.44 7.18 1.58
N TYR A 74 -3.15 7.50 2.64
CA TYR A 74 -4.48 6.94 2.88
C TYR A 74 -5.43 7.99 3.44
N ARG A 75 -6.71 7.79 3.19
CA ARG A 75 -7.78 8.47 3.92
C ARG A 75 -8.75 7.45 4.49
N ARG A 76 -9.31 7.79 5.64
CA ARG A 76 -10.35 7.03 6.31
C ARG A 76 -11.36 8.05 6.81
N ASP A 77 -12.59 7.90 6.37
CA ASP A 77 -13.69 8.74 6.83
C ASP A 77 -13.82 8.59 8.37
N PRO A 78 -13.92 9.68 9.14
CA PRO A 78 -14.15 9.60 10.59
C PRO A 78 -15.41 8.79 10.96
N SER A 79 -16.42 8.75 10.09
CA SER A 79 -17.65 7.97 10.25
C SER A 79 -17.52 6.51 9.82
N SER A 80 -16.34 6.10 9.31
CA SER A 80 -16.06 4.73 8.85
C SER A 80 -16.19 3.71 9.98
N THR A 81 -17.21 2.86 9.87
CA THR A 81 -17.49 1.74 10.78
C THR A 81 -17.16 0.40 10.13
N LEU A 82 -17.32 -0.70 10.87
CA LEU A 82 -17.19 -2.04 10.29
C LEU A 82 -18.32 -2.33 9.29
N ASP A 83 -19.54 -1.87 9.55
CA ASP A 83 -20.70 -2.09 8.67
C ASP A 83 -20.72 -1.15 7.46
N SER A 84 -19.99 -0.02 7.53
CA SER A 84 -19.85 0.95 6.45
C SER A 84 -18.39 1.40 6.33
N PRO A 85 -17.51 0.53 5.82
CA PRO A 85 -16.10 0.85 5.72
C PRO A 85 -15.85 1.86 4.59
N ASN A 86 -15.34 3.02 4.96
CA ASN A 86 -14.87 4.03 4.01
C ASN A 86 -13.37 4.27 4.24
N VAL A 87 -12.56 3.51 3.51
CA VAL A 87 -11.10 3.57 3.53
C VAL A 87 -10.59 3.52 2.10
N GLU A 88 -9.66 4.43 1.79
CA GLU A 88 -8.93 4.46 0.54
C GLU A 88 -7.43 4.57 0.83
N ILE A 89 -6.63 3.78 0.12
CA ILE A 89 -5.18 3.94 0.08
C ILE A 89 -4.72 4.14 -1.35
N ARG A 90 -3.72 5.00 -1.53
CA ARG A 90 -2.99 5.23 -2.77
C ARG A 90 -1.51 5.06 -2.51
N ARG A 91 -0.86 4.23 -3.31
CA ARG A 91 0.56 3.93 -3.23
C ARG A 91 1.21 4.25 -4.56
N PHE A 92 2.16 5.16 -4.55
CA PHE A 92 2.92 5.58 -5.72
C PHE A 92 4.25 4.84 -5.73
N TYR A 93 4.58 4.25 -6.88
CA TYR A 93 5.81 3.50 -7.08
C TYR A 93 6.50 4.06 -8.31
N THR A 94 7.74 4.51 -8.15
CA THR A 94 8.65 4.68 -9.27
C THR A 94 9.47 3.41 -9.40
N LEU A 95 9.38 2.80 -10.58
CA LEU A 95 9.89 1.47 -10.89
C LEU A 95 11.08 1.61 -11.84
N GLY A 96 12.19 0.96 -11.51
CA GLY A 96 13.33 0.74 -12.37
C GLY A 96 13.15 -0.50 -13.26
N ILE A 97 14.21 -0.86 -13.98
CA ILE A 97 14.17 -1.90 -15.02
C ILE A 97 14.25 -3.34 -14.48
N ASP A 98 14.79 -3.55 -13.28
CA ASP A 98 15.06 -4.89 -12.71
C ASP A 98 13.80 -5.57 -12.13
N LEU A 99 12.62 -5.21 -12.65
CA LEU A 99 11.32 -5.83 -12.37
C LEU A 99 10.63 -6.32 -13.65
N SER A 100 11.37 -6.34 -14.77
CA SER A 100 10.87 -6.73 -16.09
C SER A 100 10.71 -8.24 -16.26
N ALA A 101 9.61 -8.67 -16.89
CA ALA A 101 9.47 -10.03 -17.44
C ALA A 101 9.89 -10.11 -18.91
N HIS A 102 9.51 -9.06 -19.64
CA HIS A 102 9.83 -8.82 -21.04
C HIS A 102 10.50 -7.46 -21.15
N PRO A 103 11.20 -7.15 -22.26
CA PRO A 103 11.87 -5.86 -22.43
C PRO A 103 10.93 -4.70 -22.08
N ASN A 104 11.31 -3.92 -21.06
CA ASN A 104 10.61 -2.73 -20.60
C ASN A 104 9.17 -2.95 -20.08
N LEU A 105 8.77 -4.20 -19.80
CA LEU A 105 7.44 -4.51 -19.26
C LEU A 105 7.51 -5.08 -17.85
N LEU A 106 6.79 -4.46 -16.91
CA LEU A 106 6.70 -4.92 -15.53
C LEU A 106 6.12 -6.34 -15.47
N HIS A 107 6.77 -7.22 -14.71
CA HIS A 107 6.32 -8.60 -14.56
C HIS A 107 4.92 -8.66 -13.92
N GLY A 108 4.02 -9.50 -14.45
CA GLY A 108 2.65 -9.65 -13.94
C GLY A 108 2.60 -10.07 -12.47
N GLY A 109 3.51 -10.94 -12.05
CA GLY A 109 3.74 -11.27 -10.64
C GLY A 109 4.03 -10.05 -9.76
N VAL A 110 4.85 -9.10 -10.22
CA VAL A 110 5.14 -7.86 -9.46
C VAL A 110 3.90 -6.99 -9.34
N ILE A 111 3.10 -6.87 -10.42
CA ILE A 111 1.79 -6.20 -10.40
C ILE A 111 0.88 -6.83 -9.34
N SER A 112 0.77 -8.16 -9.32
CA SER A 112 -0.06 -8.87 -8.34
C SER A 112 0.42 -8.67 -6.90
N THR A 113 1.73 -8.66 -6.66
CA THR A 113 2.30 -8.40 -5.32
C THR A 113 2.06 -6.97 -4.86
N ILE A 114 2.18 -5.99 -5.76
CA ILE A 114 1.85 -4.59 -5.46
C ILE A 114 0.38 -4.48 -5.09
N LEU A 115 -0.52 -5.11 -5.86
CA LEU A 115 -1.96 -5.12 -5.56
C LEU A 115 -2.24 -5.78 -4.21
N ASP A 116 -1.72 -6.99 -3.94
CA ASP A 116 -1.87 -7.66 -2.65
C ASP A 116 -1.44 -6.76 -1.47
N SER A 117 -0.25 -6.15 -1.60
CA SER A 117 0.29 -5.27 -0.57
C SER A 117 -0.56 -4.00 -0.38
N THR A 118 -1.08 -3.41 -1.46
CA THR A 118 -1.96 -2.23 -1.41
C THR A 118 -3.31 -2.56 -0.77
N LEU A 119 -3.97 -3.63 -1.22
CA LEU A 119 -5.26 -4.06 -0.66
C LEU A 119 -5.11 -4.46 0.81
N GLY A 120 -4.07 -5.25 1.15
CA GLY A 120 -3.78 -5.62 2.54
C GLY A 120 -3.52 -4.41 3.45
N SER A 121 -2.91 -3.35 2.92
CA SER A 121 -2.74 -2.09 3.66
C SER A 121 -4.08 -1.39 3.93
N ALA A 122 -4.98 -1.34 2.93
CA ALA A 122 -6.34 -0.81 3.12
C ALA A 122 -7.11 -1.59 4.19
N VAL A 123 -7.03 -2.93 4.14
CA VAL A 123 -7.60 -3.82 5.16
C VAL A 123 -7.03 -3.51 6.54
N GLY A 124 -5.70 -3.39 6.66
CA GLY A 124 -5.05 -3.04 7.94
C GLY A 124 -5.51 -1.69 8.50
N ILE A 125 -5.74 -0.69 7.64
CA ILE A 125 -6.25 0.63 8.04
C ILE A 125 -7.70 0.56 8.51
N ALA A 126 -8.56 -0.19 7.81
CA ALA A 126 -9.96 -0.38 8.19
C ALA A 126 -10.06 -1.09 9.55
N MET A 127 -9.25 -2.13 9.75
CA MET A 127 -9.28 -2.96 10.96
C MET A 127 -8.50 -2.39 12.16
N LYS A 128 -7.78 -1.27 12.00
CA LYS A 128 -6.86 -0.72 13.02
C LYS A 128 -7.54 -0.33 14.36
N THR A 129 -8.85 -0.13 14.37
CA THR A 129 -9.65 0.18 15.57
C THR A 129 -9.97 -1.06 16.40
N GLU A 130 -9.92 -2.23 15.77
CA GLU A 130 -10.27 -3.49 16.41
C GLU A 130 -9.01 -4.07 17.05
N LYS A 131 -9.11 -4.62 18.27
CA LYS A 131 -8.01 -5.31 18.99
C LYS A 131 -7.66 -6.64 18.32
N MET A 132 -7.34 -6.58 17.03
CA MET A 132 -7.30 -7.70 16.10
C MET A 132 -5.91 -8.29 15.95
N LYS A 133 -5.86 -9.59 15.68
CA LYS A 133 -4.65 -10.26 15.17
C LYS A 133 -4.41 -9.86 13.71
N SER A 134 -3.27 -10.30 13.15
CA SER A 134 -2.95 -10.15 11.75
C SER A 134 -4.07 -10.63 10.82
N MET A 135 -4.31 -9.89 9.74
CA MET A 135 -5.19 -10.27 8.63
C MET A 135 -4.37 -10.96 7.54
N TYR A 136 -4.90 -12.03 6.95
CA TYR A 136 -4.19 -12.82 5.93
C TYR A 136 -4.98 -12.86 4.63
N THR A 137 -4.28 -12.68 3.51
CA THR A 137 -4.85 -12.87 2.17
C THR A 137 -5.26 -14.34 2.03
N VAL A 138 -6.54 -14.61 1.72
CA VAL A 138 -7.03 -15.97 1.41
C VAL A 138 -7.40 -16.13 -0.06
N GLN A 139 -7.66 -15.01 -0.75
CA GLN A 139 -7.93 -14.98 -2.18
C GLN A 139 -7.48 -13.65 -2.76
N LEU A 140 -6.89 -13.69 -3.94
CA LEU A 140 -6.61 -12.52 -4.78
C LEU A 140 -6.89 -12.89 -6.24
N ASN A 141 -7.83 -12.20 -6.87
CA ASN A 141 -8.12 -12.30 -8.29
C ASN A 141 -7.61 -11.03 -8.98
N VAL A 142 -6.74 -11.18 -9.97
CA VAL A 142 -6.15 -10.07 -10.71
C VAL A 142 -6.50 -10.17 -12.19
N LYS A 143 -7.11 -9.11 -12.71
CA LYS A 143 -7.37 -8.93 -14.15
C LYS A 143 -6.36 -7.95 -14.72
N TYR A 144 -5.58 -8.38 -15.70
CA TYR A 144 -4.64 -7.55 -16.44
C TYR A 144 -5.32 -7.00 -17.69
N GLU A 145 -5.36 -5.67 -17.84
CA GLU A 145 -6.02 -4.98 -18.96
C GLU A 145 -5.02 -4.40 -19.96
N LYS A 146 -3.92 -3.80 -19.48
CA LYS A 146 -2.87 -3.18 -20.31
C LYS A 146 -1.48 -3.40 -19.71
N PRO A 147 -0.42 -3.52 -20.52
CA PRO A 147 0.95 -3.66 -20.02
C PRO A 147 1.40 -2.39 -19.29
N VAL A 148 2.27 -2.54 -18.28
CA VAL A 148 2.92 -1.43 -17.57
C VAL A 148 4.34 -1.28 -18.12
N GLN A 149 4.65 -0.12 -18.69
CA GLN A 149 5.99 0.22 -19.19
C GLN A 149 6.91 0.60 -18.03
N ILE A 150 8.14 0.08 -18.02
CA ILE A 150 9.19 0.42 -17.05
C ILE A 150 10.54 0.68 -17.76
N PRO A 151 11.38 1.60 -17.25
CA PRO A 151 11.19 2.41 -16.04
C PRO A 151 10.02 3.40 -16.14
N GLY A 152 9.35 3.65 -15.01
CA GLY A 152 8.13 4.46 -15.01
C GLY A 152 7.49 4.60 -13.64
N THR A 153 6.42 5.38 -13.53
CA THR A 153 5.68 5.56 -12.27
C THR A 153 4.24 5.12 -12.39
N ILE A 154 3.78 4.36 -11.38
CA ILE A 154 2.40 3.90 -11.26
C ILE A 154 1.79 4.36 -9.93
N CYS A 155 0.46 4.41 -9.91
CA CYS A 155 -0.35 4.52 -8.71
C CYS A 155 -1.15 3.22 -8.52
N SER A 156 -0.98 2.57 -7.37
CA SER A 156 -1.84 1.48 -6.93
C SER A 156 -2.86 2.03 -5.94
N LYS A 157 -4.15 1.84 -6.22
CA LYS A 157 -5.26 2.29 -5.37
C LYS A 157 -6.00 1.09 -4.81
N ALA A 158 -6.49 1.18 -3.58
CA ALA A 158 -7.38 0.18 -3.04
C ALA A 158 -8.43 0.77 -2.08
N TRP A 159 -9.55 0.07 -2.02
CA TRP A 159 -10.71 0.38 -1.19
C TRP A 159 -11.19 -0.87 -0.47
N VAL A 160 -11.67 -0.72 0.76
CA VAL A 160 -12.42 -1.77 1.45
C VAL A 160 -13.88 -1.68 1.03
N ARG A 161 -14.46 -2.81 0.64
CA ARG A 161 -15.83 -2.89 0.13
C ARG A 161 -16.81 -3.45 1.13
N ASN A 162 -16.38 -4.43 1.91
CA ASN A 162 -17.23 -5.06 2.91
C ASN A 162 -16.38 -5.66 4.02
N ILE A 163 -16.91 -5.65 5.24
CA ILE A 163 -16.37 -6.36 6.39
C ILE A 163 -17.50 -7.19 7.00
N ASP A 164 -17.38 -8.51 6.92
CA ASP A 164 -18.28 -9.44 7.60
C ASP A 164 -17.72 -9.77 8.98
N VAL A 165 -18.50 -9.41 9.99
CA VAL A 165 -18.23 -9.66 11.41
C VAL A 165 -19.19 -10.66 12.03
N SER A 166 -20.07 -11.29 11.26
CA SER A 166 -21.07 -12.24 11.77
C SER A 166 -20.45 -13.60 12.14
N GLY A 167 -19.41 -14.01 11.41
CA GLY A 167 -18.76 -15.32 11.57
C GLY A 167 -17.80 -15.43 12.76
N LYS A 168 -17.14 -16.59 12.88
CA LYS A 168 -16.07 -16.82 13.88
C LYS A 168 -14.80 -15.99 13.62
N ASN A 169 -14.59 -15.58 12.37
CA ASN A 169 -13.48 -14.75 11.94
C ASN A 169 -14.03 -13.46 11.31
N TYR A 170 -13.22 -12.42 11.27
CA TYR A 170 -13.45 -11.28 10.38
C TYR A 170 -13.12 -11.69 8.96
N LYS A 171 -13.98 -11.31 8.01
CA LYS A 171 -13.73 -11.47 6.58
C LYS A 171 -13.87 -10.11 5.91
N VAL A 172 -12.84 -9.69 5.18
CA VAL A 172 -12.78 -8.37 4.57
C VAL A 172 -12.62 -8.53 3.07
N TRP A 173 -13.49 -7.88 2.30
CA TRP A 173 -13.38 -7.79 0.86
C TRP A 173 -12.82 -6.41 0.51
N ALA A 174 -11.79 -6.42 -0.31
CA ALA A 174 -11.19 -5.21 -0.84
C ALA A 174 -11.03 -5.33 -2.35
N GLU A 175 -11.04 -4.19 -3.01
CA GLU A 175 -10.71 -4.09 -4.42
C GLU A 175 -9.61 -3.05 -4.62
N GLY A 176 -8.96 -3.11 -5.77
CA GLY A 176 -8.02 -2.10 -6.15
C GLY A 176 -7.64 -2.15 -7.62
N ARG A 177 -6.77 -1.24 -8.02
CA ARG A 177 -6.28 -1.13 -9.38
C ARG A 177 -4.89 -0.52 -9.44
N ILE A 178 -4.19 -0.81 -10.54
CA ILE A 178 -2.97 -0.11 -10.93
C ILE A 178 -3.30 0.82 -12.10
N GLU A 179 -2.88 2.07 -11.97
CA GLU A 179 -3.02 3.09 -13.00
C GLU A 179 -1.72 3.87 -13.20
N SER A 180 -1.52 4.39 -14.41
CA SER A 180 -0.48 5.37 -14.72
C SER A 180 -1.10 6.55 -15.45
N LEU A 181 -0.27 7.56 -15.71
CA LEU A 181 -0.59 8.66 -16.59
C LEU A 181 -0.08 8.31 -17.99
N GLY A 182 -0.95 8.40 -18.99
CA GLY A 182 -0.61 8.22 -20.39
C GLY A 182 0.06 9.46 -20.98
N LYS A 183 0.32 9.44 -22.29
CA LYS A 183 1.09 10.49 -22.97
C LYS A 183 0.32 11.82 -23.01
N ASP A 184 -1.00 11.77 -23.03
CA ASP A 184 -1.88 12.93 -23.24
C ASP A 184 -2.52 13.39 -21.92
N GLY A 185 -2.01 12.94 -20.78
CA GLY A 185 -2.57 13.29 -19.48
C GLY A 185 -3.68 12.35 -19.00
N GLU A 186 -4.03 11.33 -19.77
CA GLU A 186 -5.14 10.43 -19.47
C GLU A 186 -4.75 9.37 -18.43
N VAL A 187 -5.69 8.97 -17.58
CA VAL A 187 -5.47 7.86 -16.64
C VAL A 187 -5.60 6.53 -17.38
N VAL A 188 -4.52 5.74 -17.39
CA VAL A 188 -4.49 4.41 -17.98
C VAL A 188 -4.61 3.37 -16.89
N ILE A 189 -5.66 2.54 -16.93
CA ILE A 189 -5.81 1.40 -16.01
C ILE A 189 -5.10 0.18 -16.61
N HIS A 190 -4.19 -0.40 -15.83
CA HIS A 190 -3.36 -1.54 -16.25
C HIS A 190 -3.85 -2.87 -15.69
N ALA A 191 -4.30 -2.87 -14.44
CA ALA A 191 -4.81 -4.06 -13.78
C ALA A 191 -5.83 -3.69 -12.71
N LYS A 192 -6.76 -4.61 -12.45
CA LYS A 192 -7.75 -4.53 -11.36
C LYS A 192 -7.63 -5.79 -10.51
N ALA A 193 -7.91 -5.66 -9.22
CA ALA A 193 -7.94 -6.80 -8.32
C ALA A 193 -9.12 -6.75 -7.37
N GLU A 194 -9.60 -7.94 -7.02
CA GLU A 194 -10.51 -8.21 -5.92
C GLU A 194 -9.85 -9.22 -5.00
N GLY A 195 -9.92 -9.00 -3.69
CA GLY A 195 -9.29 -9.89 -2.73
C GLY A 195 -10.10 -10.04 -1.46
N ILE A 196 -9.79 -11.13 -0.74
CA ILE A 196 -10.41 -11.48 0.53
C ILE A 196 -9.31 -11.66 1.56
N TRP A 197 -9.47 -11.00 2.71
CA TRP A 197 -8.64 -11.17 3.89
C TRP A 197 -9.44 -11.78 5.03
N VAL A 198 -8.81 -12.65 5.81
CA VAL A 198 -9.42 -13.27 7.00
C VAL A 198 -8.53 -13.05 8.22
N GLY A 199 -9.14 -12.71 9.35
CA GLY A 199 -8.47 -12.56 10.64
C GLY A 199 -9.29 -13.14 11.78
N LYS A 200 -8.61 -13.75 12.76
CA LYS A 200 -9.28 -14.34 13.93
C LYS A 200 -9.79 -13.23 14.86
N LYS A 201 -11.04 -13.39 15.33
CA LYS A 201 -11.54 -12.62 16.48
C LYS A 201 -10.69 -12.95 17.70
N VAL A 202 -10.33 -11.94 18.49
CA VAL A 202 -9.73 -12.20 19.80
C VAL A 202 -10.84 -12.66 20.72
N GLU A 203 -10.81 -13.93 21.12
CA GLU A 203 -11.67 -14.43 22.20
C GLU A 203 -11.35 -13.61 23.45
N GLY A 204 -12.35 -12.88 23.96
CA GLY A 204 -12.22 -12.25 25.27
C GLY A 204 -11.95 -13.34 26.29
N ARG A 205 -10.88 -13.21 27.07
CA ARG A 205 -10.87 -13.83 28.39
C ARG A 205 -12.02 -13.18 29.17
N LEU A 206 -13.02 -14.00 29.52
CA LEU A 206 -13.99 -13.69 30.58
C LEU A 206 -13.24 -13.29 31.86
#